data_AF-A0A3R9IQM5-F1
#
_entry.id   AF-A0A3R9IQM5-F1
#
_cell.length_a   1.000
_cell.length_b   1.000
_cell.length_c   1.000
_cell.angle_alpha   90.00
_cell.angle_beta   90.00
_cell.angle_gamma   90.00
#
_symmetry.space_group_name_H-M   'P 1'
#
loop_
_entity.id
_entity.type
_entity.pdbx_description
1 polymer ?
#
loop_
_entity_poly.entity_id
_entity_poly.type
_entity_poly.pdbx_seq_one_letter_code
_entity_poly.pdbx_strand_id
1 'polypeptide(L)'
;MSEDAQNTLLLYLGVMLGVNGAGALLRSGGVTVAKHVMKTIPQKALTKTLWYPILEKVLKIFGVSLTKGMGKVIPILGGVLSGGLTFATMKPMGERLQKELSKLVNYNEGQYQIDIDTIRKEAEIIEGE
;
A
#
# COMPACT_ATOMS: atom_id res chain seq x y z
N MET A 1 -13.08 6.32 13.73
CA MET A 1 -12.81 5.07 12.98
C MET A 1 -12.27 4.06 13.96
N SER A 2 -12.72 2.80 13.93
CA SER A 2 -12.14 1.73 14.75
C SER A 2 -10.72 1.38 14.28
N GLU A 3 -9.93 0.79 15.17
CA GLU A 3 -8.57 0.34 14.87
C GLU A 3 -8.56 -0.68 13.70
N ASP A 4 -9.54 -1.59 13.66
CA ASP A 4 -9.68 -2.56 12.57
C ASP A 4 -9.95 -1.91 11.21
N ALA A 5 -10.75 -0.85 11.17
CA ALA A 5 -11.00 -0.10 9.94
C ALA A 5 -9.75 0.63 9.46
N GLN A 6 -8.94 1.17 10.38
CA GLN A 6 -7.66 1.81 10.06
C GLN A 6 -6.65 0.79 9.54
N ASN A 7 -6.53 -0.38 10.18
CA ASN A 7 -5.63 -1.46 9.77
C ASN A 7 -6.01 -2.02 8.39
N THR A 8 -7.31 -2.22 8.14
CA THR A 8 -7.82 -2.69 6.85
C THR A 8 -7.56 -1.64 5.76
N LEU A 9 -7.75 -0.36 6.07
CA LEU A 9 -7.44 0.73 5.14
C LEU A 9 -5.95 0.79 4.81
N LEU A 10 -5.08 0.66 5.82
CA LEU A 10 -3.64 0.65 5.64
C LEU A 10 -3.18 -0.54 4.77
N LEU A 11 -3.78 -1.71 4.97
CA LEU A 11 -3.53 -2.90 4.16
C LEU A 11 -3.88 -2.64 2.69
N TYR A 12 -5.07 -2.11 2.41
CA TYR A 12 -5.48 -1.77 1.03
C TYR A 12 -4.61 -0.69 0.41
N LEU A 13 -4.22 0.34 1.18
CA LEU A 13 -3.29 1.37 0.72
C LEU A 13 -1.92 0.78 0.37
N GLY A 14 -1.38 -0.12 1.20
CA GLY A 14 -0.13 -0.82 0.93
C GLY A 14 -0.18 -1.60 -0.39
N VAL A 15 -1.29 -2.30 -0.64
CA VAL A 15 -1.52 -3.02 -1.90
C VAL A 15 -1.62 -2.07 -3.10
N MET A 16 -2.41 -1.00 -2.98
CA MET A 16 -2.53 0.02 -4.04
C MET A 16 -1.17 0.67 -4.38
N LEU A 17 -0.32 0.88 -3.37
CA LEU A 17 1.02 1.42 -3.53
C LEU A 17 2.05 0.39 -4.05
N GLY A 18 1.67 -0.89 -4.12
CA GLY A 18 2.47 -1.98 -4.68
C GLY A 18 3.48 -2.59 -3.70
N VAL A 19 3.19 -2.58 -2.40
CA VAL A 19 4.00 -3.27 -1.38
C VAL A 19 3.71 -4.77 -1.45
N ASN A 20 4.71 -5.61 -1.71
CA ASN A 20 4.43 -7.05 -1.94
C ASN A 20 4.00 -7.75 -0.65
N GLY A 21 4.56 -7.40 0.50
CA GLY A 21 4.15 -7.93 1.81
C GLY A 21 2.72 -7.54 2.19
N ALA A 22 2.25 -6.37 1.77
CA ALA A 22 0.83 -6.01 1.91
C ALA A 22 -0.07 -6.87 1.02
N GLY A 23 0.36 -7.16 -0.22
CA GLY A 23 -0.33 -8.08 -1.12
C GLY A 23 -0.36 -9.52 -0.60
N ALA A 24 0.76 -9.99 -0.08
CA ALA A 24 0.87 -11.31 0.57
C ALA A 24 0.00 -11.39 1.83
N LEU A 25 0.02 -10.37 2.70
CA LEU A 25 -0.85 -10.29 3.87
C LEU A 25 -2.33 -10.28 3.48
N LEU A 26 -2.71 -9.50 2.47
CA LEU A 26 -4.08 -9.48 1.98
C LEU A 26 -4.53 -10.87 1.52
N ARG A 27 -3.65 -11.63 0.86
CA ARG A 27 -3.95 -12.96 0.34
C ARG A 27 -3.97 -14.05 1.42
N SER A 28 -3.08 -13.96 2.41
CA SER A 28 -2.89 -14.97 3.45
C SER A 28 -3.90 -14.88 4.61
N GLY A 29 -4.87 -13.95 4.58
CA GLY A 29 -5.86 -13.79 5.66
C GLY A 29 -5.61 -12.60 6.59
N GLY A 30 -4.78 -11.64 6.17
CA GLY A 30 -4.70 -10.30 6.74
C GLY A 30 -4.20 -10.22 8.17
N VAL A 31 -5.00 -9.62 9.05
CA VAL A 31 -4.63 -9.24 10.42
C VAL A 31 -4.23 -10.45 11.28
N THR A 32 -4.78 -11.63 11.02
CA THR A 32 -4.43 -12.86 11.78
C THR A 32 -3.01 -13.32 11.48
N VAL A 33 -2.62 -13.33 10.19
CA VAL A 33 -1.26 -13.67 9.77
C VAL A 33 -0.28 -12.58 10.21
N ALA A 34 -0.65 -11.31 10.08
CA ALA A 34 0.15 -10.20 10.58
C ALA A 34 0.47 -10.40 12.07
N LYS A 35 -0.52 -10.71 12.91
CA LYS A 35 -0.31 -10.97 14.35
C LYS A 35 0.60 -12.17 14.61
N HIS A 36 0.58 -13.19 13.75
CA HIS A 36 1.46 -14.35 13.89
C HIS A 36 2.91 -14.01 13.54
N VAL A 37 3.14 -13.34 12.40
CA VAL A 37 4.48 -12.94 11.94
C VAL A 37 5.08 -11.83 12.81
N MET A 38 4.29 -10.88 13.29
CA MET A 38 4.74 -9.82 14.21
C MET A 38 5.18 -10.37 15.58
N LYS A 39 4.76 -11.58 15.98
CA LYS A 39 5.29 -12.22 17.21
C LYS A 39 6.71 -12.71 17.03
N THR A 40 7.14 -12.96 15.79
CA THR A 40 8.48 -13.46 15.46
C THR A 40 9.47 -12.35 15.10
N ILE A 41 9.01 -11.10 15.01
CA ILE A 41 9.74 -9.96 14.41
C ILE A 41 9.66 -8.76 15.38
N PRO A 42 10.76 -8.23 15.94
CA PRO A 42 10.74 -7.04 16.79
C PRO A 42 10.01 -5.81 16.21
N GLN A 43 8.97 -5.34 16.93
CA GLN A 43 8.06 -4.24 16.55
C GLN A 43 8.70 -2.89 16.19
N LYS A 44 9.99 -2.66 16.51
CA LYS A 44 10.66 -1.36 16.34
C LYS A 44 11.10 -1.06 14.90
N ALA A 45 11.24 -2.07 14.06
CA ALA A 45 11.77 -1.93 12.71
C ALA A 45 10.71 -1.47 11.69
N LEU A 46 9.47 -1.98 11.81
CA LEU A 46 8.34 -1.72 10.90
C LEU A 46 8.01 -0.23 10.68
N THR A 47 8.26 0.63 11.67
CA THR A 47 7.80 2.04 11.61
C THR A 47 8.75 2.98 10.87
N LYS A 48 10.06 2.70 10.79
CA LYS A 48 11.02 3.61 10.14
C LYS A 48 11.14 3.36 8.63
N THR A 49 11.15 2.10 8.21
CA THR A 49 11.57 1.73 6.85
C THR A 49 10.41 1.67 5.86
N LEU A 50 9.20 1.29 6.31
CA LEU A 50 8.01 1.22 5.45
C LEU A 50 7.33 2.57 5.22
N TRP A 51 7.32 3.43 6.24
CA TRP A 51 6.56 4.68 6.18
C TRP A 51 7.15 5.68 5.18
N TYR A 52 8.48 5.76 5.10
CA TYR A 52 9.18 6.77 4.30
C TYR A 52 8.94 6.64 2.77
N PRO A 53 9.09 5.46 2.12
CA PRO A 53 8.83 5.31 0.69
C PRO A 53 7.33 5.45 0.35
N ILE A 54 6.44 5.09 1.26
CA ILE A 54 5.00 5.34 1.13
C ILE A 54 4.74 6.85 1.13
N LEU A 55 5.29 7.55 2.13
CA LEU A 55 5.17 9.00 2.25
C LEU A 55 5.78 9.72 1.03
N GLU A 56 6.94 9.28 0.52
CA GLU A 56 7.57 9.86 -0.66
C GLU A 56 6.69 9.71 -1.91
N LYS A 57 6.07 8.55 -2.13
CA LYS A 57 5.14 8.34 -3.26
C LYS A 57 3.89 9.20 -3.13
N VAL A 58 3.36 9.33 -1.92
CA VAL A 58 2.24 10.24 -1.60
C VAL A 58 2.66 11.69 -1.87
N LEU A 59 3.80 12.14 -1.35
CA LEU A 59 4.33 13.48 -1.56
C LEU A 59 4.66 13.77 -3.03
N LYS A 60 5.06 12.79 -3.85
CA LYS A 60 5.22 12.99 -5.30
C LYS A 60 3.87 13.22 -6.00
N ILE A 61 2.82 12.50 -5.60
CA ILE A 61 1.47 12.68 -6.14
C ILE A 61 0.90 14.04 -5.74
N PHE A 62 0.98 14.40 -4.45
CA PHE A 62 0.38 15.62 -3.91
C PHE A 62 1.29 16.85 -4.05
N GLY A 63 2.61 16.71 -4.01
CA GLY A 63 3.59 17.80 -4.16
C GLY A 63 3.60 18.41 -5.57
N VAL A 64 3.34 17.60 -6.62
CA VAL A 64 3.12 18.11 -7.99
C VAL A 64 1.84 18.94 -8.09
N SER A 65 0.85 18.70 -7.21
CA SER A 65 -0.40 19.45 -7.19
C SER A 65 -0.30 20.80 -6.45
N LEU A 66 0.63 20.92 -5.49
CA LEU A 66 0.79 22.13 -4.67
C LEU A 66 1.51 23.27 -5.38
N THR A 67 2.34 23.01 -6.42
CA THR A 67 3.09 24.06 -7.14
C THR A 67 2.28 24.83 -8.19
N LYS A 68 0.98 24.55 -8.36
CA LYS A 68 0.09 25.28 -9.29
C LYS A 68 -0.79 26.32 -8.58
N GLY A 69 -0.25 26.95 -7.53
CA GLY A 69 -0.98 27.89 -6.67
C GLY A 69 -0.35 29.28 -6.63
N MET A 70 -0.18 29.95 -7.77
CA MET A 70 0.00 31.41 -7.77
C MET A 70 -0.45 32.02 -9.11
N GLY A 71 -1.72 32.46 -9.19
CA GLY A 71 -2.17 33.38 -10.26
C GLY A 71 -3.50 33.03 -10.94
N LYS A 72 -4.61 33.43 -10.30
CA LYS A 72 -5.89 34.00 -10.84
C LYS A 72 -6.49 33.61 -12.21
N VAL A 73 -6.05 32.57 -12.87
CA VAL A 73 -6.70 32.01 -14.06
C VAL A 73 -6.83 30.51 -13.78
N ILE A 74 -7.77 29.81 -14.39
CA ILE A 74 -7.86 28.33 -14.41
C ILE A 74 -8.87 27.66 -13.42
N PRO A 75 -10.18 27.95 -13.47
CA PRO A 75 -11.18 26.98 -12.96
C PRO A 75 -11.37 25.78 -13.91
N ILE A 76 -11.22 25.99 -15.24
CA ILE A 76 -11.50 24.96 -16.25
C ILE A 76 -10.33 23.99 -16.46
N LEU A 77 -9.06 24.44 -16.44
CA LEU A 77 -7.95 23.48 -16.44
C LEU A 77 -7.71 22.86 -15.05
N GLY A 78 -8.32 23.39 -13.99
CA GLY A 78 -8.27 22.81 -12.65
C GLY A 78 -8.98 21.46 -12.60
N GLY A 79 -10.16 21.35 -13.22
CA GLY A 79 -10.92 20.09 -13.30
C GLY A 79 -10.28 19.02 -14.20
N VAL A 80 -9.75 19.41 -15.37
CA VAL A 80 -9.09 18.47 -16.29
C VAL A 80 -7.73 18.01 -15.76
N LEU A 81 -6.94 18.91 -15.16
CA LEU A 81 -5.64 18.54 -14.57
C LEU A 81 -5.82 17.71 -13.28
N SER A 82 -6.76 18.07 -12.41
CA SER A 82 -7.04 17.30 -11.19
C SER A 82 -7.70 15.96 -11.52
N GLY A 83 -8.72 15.94 -12.38
CA GLY A 83 -9.37 14.71 -12.84
C GLY A 83 -8.42 13.81 -13.61
N GLY A 84 -7.54 14.37 -14.44
CA GLY A 84 -6.49 13.64 -15.14
C GLY A 84 -5.44 13.05 -14.19
N LEU A 85 -5.00 13.81 -13.19
CA LEU A 85 -4.08 13.32 -12.15
C LEU A 85 -4.74 12.24 -11.27
N THR A 86 -5.97 12.46 -10.84
CA THR A 86 -6.78 11.50 -10.09
C THR A 86 -6.97 10.22 -10.91
N PHE A 87 -7.32 10.32 -12.19
CA PHE A 87 -7.46 9.14 -13.05
C PHE A 87 -6.12 8.41 -13.24
N ALA A 88 -5.05 9.15 -13.53
CA ALA A 88 -3.71 8.59 -13.73
C ALA A 88 -3.16 7.92 -12.46
N THR A 89 -3.60 8.32 -11.28
CA THR A 89 -3.18 7.73 -10.00
C THR A 89 -4.11 6.62 -9.53
N MET A 90 -5.43 6.83 -9.57
CA MET A 90 -6.42 5.84 -9.12
C MET A 90 -6.47 4.62 -10.03
N LYS A 91 -6.28 4.76 -11.35
CA LYS A 91 -6.28 3.63 -12.29
C LYS A 91 -5.23 2.56 -11.94
N PRO A 92 -3.92 2.87 -11.87
CA PRO A 92 -2.92 1.85 -11.51
C PRO A 92 -3.07 1.34 -10.07
N MET A 93 -3.54 2.17 -9.14
CA MET A 93 -3.83 1.74 -7.76
C MET A 93 -4.95 0.70 -7.71
N GLY A 94 -6.05 0.96 -8.43
CA GLY A 94 -7.18 0.04 -8.54
C GLY A 94 -6.81 -1.26 -9.26
N GLU A 95 -6.05 -1.17 -10.36
CA GLU A 95 -5.56 -2.35 -11.10
C GLU A 95 -4.66 -3.24 -10.23
N ARG A 96 -3.78 -2.66 -9.40
CA ARG A 96 -2.94 -3.43 -8.47
C ARG A 96 -3.79 -4.14 -7.42
N LEU A 97 -4.75 -3.44 -6.82
CA LEU A 97 -5.65 -4.06 -5.85
C LEU A 97 -6.47 -5.18 -6.47
N GLN A 98 -7.05 -4.94 -7.65
CA GLN A 98 -7.79 -5.95 -8.40
C GLN A 98 -6.92 -7.16 -8.73
N LYS A 99 -5.67 -6.93 -9.15
CA LYS A 99 -4.71 -8.00 -9.47
C LYS A 99 -4.31 -8.81 -8.25
N GLU A 100 -4.11 -8.20 -7.08
CA GLU A 100 -3.82 -8.98 -5.86
C GLU A 100 -5.05 -9.77 -5.41
N LEU A 101 -6.25 -9.18 -5.47
CA LEU A 101 -7.48 -9.88 -5.15
C LEU A 101 -7.77 -11.04 -6.12
N SER A 102 -7.47 -10.90 -7.42
CA SER A 102 -7.74 -11.96 -8.40
C SER A 102 -6.88 -13.21 -8.18
N LYS A 103 -5.71 -13.08 -7.55
CA LYS A 103 -4.87 -14.23 -7.17
C LYS A 103 -5.53 -15.12 -6.10
N LEU A 104 -6.55 -14.63 -5.39
CA LEU A 104 -7.30 -15.41 -4.40
C LEU A 104 -8.16 -16.51 -5.01
N VAL A 105 -8.53 -16.39 -6.30
CA VAL A 105 -9.49 -17.30 -6.96
C VAL A 105 -9.00 -18.75 -6.97
N ASN A 106 -7.68 -18.97 -7.02
CA ASN A 106 -7.07 -20.30 -7.00
C ASN A 106 -6.07 -20.45 -5.85
N TYR A 107 -6.38 -19.84 -4.70
CA TYR A 107 -5.49 -19.84 -3.54
C TYR A 107 -5.37 -21.23 -2.90
N ASN A 108 -4.14 -21.69 -2.68
CA ASN A 108 -3.82 -22.99 -2.11
C ASN A 108 -2.69 -22.90 -1.09
N GLU A 109 -2.45 -24.02 -0.39
CA GLU A 109 -1.45 -24.12 0.68
C GLU A 109 -0.03 -23.74 0.20
N GLY A 110 0.36 -24.11 -1.02
CA GLY A 110 1.68 -23.74 -1.55
C GLY A 110 1.83 -22.23 -1.71
N GLN A 111 0.78 -21.55 -2.15
CA GLN A 111 0.76 -20.08 -2.26
C GLN A 111 0.70 -19.41 -0.88
N TYR A 112 0.04 -20.04 0.09
CA TYR A 112 0.04 -19.59 1.48
C TYR A 112 1.45 -19.56 2.07
N GLN A 113 2.23 -20.61 1.87
CA GLN A 113 3.61 -20.64 2.36
C GLN A 113 4.50 -19.61 1.67
N ILE A 114 4.35 -19.42 0.36
CA ILE A 114 5.06 -18.36 -0.39
C ILE A 114 4.73 -16.98 0.19
N ASP A 115 3.47 -16.73 0.51
CA ASP A 115 3.04 -15.46 1.08
C ASP A 115 3.60 -15.25 2.49
N ILE A 116 3.56 -16.27 3.34
CA ILE A 116 4.16 -16.22 4.68
C ILE A 116 5.66 -15.92 4.61
N ASP A 117 6.39 -16.58 3.71
CA ASP A 117 7.82 -16.34 3.52
C ASP A 117 8.10 -14.94 2.96
N THR A 118 7.26 -14.45 2.04
CA THR A 118 7.36 -13.08 1.51
C THR A 118 7.19 -12.06 2.63
N ILE A 119 6.18 -12.24 3.50
CA ILE A 119 5.92 -11.36 4.64
C ILE A 119 7.09 -11.38 5.62
N ARG A 120 7.61 -12.57 5.94
CA ARG A 120 8.77 -12.72 6.84
C ARG A 120 9.99 -12.03 6.27
N LYS A 121 10.34 -12.30 5.01
CA LYS A 121 11.51 -11.72 4.35
C LYS A 121 11.44 -10.20 4.27
N GLU A 122 10.29 -9.64 3.91
CA GLU A 122 10.12 -8.17 3.90
C GLU A 122 10.28 -7.60 5.31
N ALA A 123 9.74 -8.26 6.32
CA ALA A 123 9.87 -7.82 7.69
C ALA A 123 11.30 -7.98 8.29
N GLU A 124 12.07 -8.98 7.85
CA GLU A 124 13.50 -9.13 8.19
C GLU A 124 14.38 -8.07 7.51
N ILE A 125 14.13 -7.74 6.24
CA ILE A 125 14.84 -6.65 5.53
C ILE A 125 14.64 -5.34 6.28
N ILE A 126 13.43 -5.10 6.78
CA ILE A 126 13.10 -3.92 7.57
C ILE A 126 13.86 -3.88 8.91
N GLU A 127 14.21 -5.01 9.51
CA GLU A 127 15.00 -5.10 10.75
C GLU A 127 16.52 -4.91 10.55
N GLY A 128 17.02 -5.26 9.37
CA GLY A 128 18.44 -5.17 9.05
C GLY A 128 18.93 -3.79 8.59
N GLU A 129 18.01 -2.85 8.34
CA GLU A 129 18.26 -1.44 7.98
C GLU A 129 18.08 -0.49 9.18
#